data_AF-A0A7W1YU19-F1
#
_entry.id   AF-A0A7W1YU19-F1
#
_cell.length_a   1.000
_cell.length_b   1.000
_cell.length_c   1.000
_cell.angle_alpha   90.00
_cell.angle_beta   90.00
_cell.angle_gamma   90.00
#
_symmetry.space_group_name_H-M   'P 1'
#
loop_
_entity.id
_entity.type
_entity.pdbx_description
1 polymer ?
#
loop_
_entity_poly.entity_id
_entity_poly.type
_entity_poly.pdbx_seq_one_letter_code
_entity_poly.pdbx_strand_id
1 'polypeptide(L)' 'MKVAVTGKGGSGKTTTSAILARTLARRGHDVVALDCDSNPN' A
#
# COMPACT_ATOMS: atom_id res chain seq x y z
N MET A 1 -2.99 13.52 -1.65
CA MET A 1 -4.07 12.51 -1.62
C MET A 1 -3.77 11.53 -0.49
N LYS A 2 -4.77 10.95 0.17
CA LYS A 2 -4.60 9.89 1.19
C LYS A 2 -5.42 8.67 0.77
N VAL A 3 -4.81 7.48 0.78
CA VAL A 3 -5.44 6.20 0.37
C VAL A 3 -5.19 5.15 1.45
N ALA A 4 -6.23 4.43 1.84
CA ALA A 4 -6.15 3.30 2.76
C ALA A 4 -6.59 2.02 2.04
N VAL A 5 -5.80 0.96 2.14
CA VAL A 5 -6.11 -0.36 1.58
C VAL A 5 -6.47 -1.29 2.73
N THR A 6 -7.74 -1.72 2.79
CA THR A 6 -8.27 -2.58 3.86
C THR A 6 -8.83 -3.89 3.30
N GLY A 7 -9.06 -4.89 4.15
CA GLY A 7 -9.48 -6.23 3.72
C GLY A 7 -9.12 -7.33 4.72
N LYS A 8 -9.67 -8.52 4.52
CA LYS A 8 -9.45 -9.70 5.38
C LYS A 8 -8.02 -10.26 5.22
N GLY A 9 -7.63 -11.20 6.09
CA GLY A 9 -6.38 -11.95 5.93
C GLY A 9 -6.31 -12.62 4.55
N GLY A 10 -5.15 -12.56 3.90
CA GLY A 10 -4.94 -13.17 2.56
C GLY A 10 -5.57 -12.42 1.37
N SER A 11 -6.27 -11.30 1.57
CA SER A 11 -6.93 -10.58 0.46
C SER A 11 -5.99 -9.74 -0.43
N GLY A 12 -4.68 -9.87 -0.29
CA GLY A 12 -3.70 -9.17 -1.13
C GLY A 12 -3.49 -7.68 -0.84
N LYS A 13 -3.83 -7.20 0.36
CA LYS A 13 -3.70 -5.78 0.75
C LYS A 13 -2.29 -5.24 0.56
N THR A 14 -1.31 -5.90 1.15
CA THR A 14 0.11 -5.50 1.12
C THR A 14 0.64 -5.49 -0.31
N THR A 15 0.28 -6.49 -1.11
CA THR A 15 0.63 -6.53 -2.54
C THR A 15 0.03 -5.35 -3.29
N THR A 16 -1.25 -5.05 -3.02
CA THR A 16 -1.97 -3.96 -3.69
C THR A 16 -1.44 -2.59 -3.29
N SER A 17 -1.20 -2.36 -1.99
CA SER A 17 -0.62 -1.10 -1.49
C SER A 17 0.79 -0.89 -2.01
N ALA A 18 1.62 -1.93 -2.07
CA ALA A 18 2.98 -1.86 -2.62
C ALA A 18 2.98 -1.52 -4.12
N ILE A 19 2.13 -2.19 -4.92
CA ILE A 19 2.02 -1.90 -6.36
C ILE A 19 1.53 -0.47 -6.59
N LEU A 20 0.53 -0.02 -5.83
CA LEU A 20 -0.02 1.33 -5.93
C LEU A 20 1.05 2.37 -5.62
N ALA A 21 1.73 2.25 -4.48
CA ALA A 21 2.79 3.17 -4.06
C ALA A 21 3.92 3.25 -5.09
N ARG A 22 4.40 2.08 -5.55
CA ARG A 22 5.48 2.01 -6.54
C ARG A 22 5.07 2.62 -7.89
N THR A 23 3.84 2.39 -8.33
CA THR A 23 3.35 2.93 -9.60
C THR A 23 3.20 4.45 -9.54
N LEU A 24 2.70 4.98 -8.43
CA LEU A 24 2.56 6.43 -8.23
C LEU A 24 3.94 7.11 -8.14
N ALA A 25 4.88 6.54 -7.39
CA ALA A 25 6.24 7.06 -7.31
C ALA A 25 6.91 7.10 -8.70
N ARG A 26 6.74 6.04 -9.51
CA ARG A 26 7.27 5.99 -10.89
C ARG A 26 6.65 7.01 -11.83
N ARG A 27 5.47 7.54 -11.51
CA ARG A 27 4.82 8.63 -12.26
C ARG A 27 5.27 10.03 -11.81
N GLY A 28 6.25 10.12 -10.91
CA GLY A 28 6.79 11.38 -10.41
C GLY A 28 6.00 11.99 -9.25
N HIS A 29 5.06 11.24 -8.66
CA HIS A 29 4.41 11.68 -7.43
C HIS A 29 5.33 11.45 -6.24
N ASP A 30 5.32 12.40 -5.30
CA ASP A 30 5.90 12.19 -3.98
C ASP A 30 4.99 11.26 -3.16
N VAL A 31 5.53 10.12 -2.74
CA VAL A 31 4.77 9.03 -2.13
C VAL A 31 5.41 8.60 -0.83
N VAL A 32 4.61 8.63 0.24
CA VAL A 32 4.93 7.98 1.51
C VAL A 32 4.02 6.76 1.65
N ALA A 33 4.62 5.58 1.76
CA ALA A 33 3.92 4.34 2.03
C ALA A 33 4.01 4.02 3.53
N LEU A 34 2.88 3.70 4.15
CA LEU A 34 2.79 3.30 5.55
C LEU A 34 2.15 1.91 5.62
N ASP A 35 2.85 0.97 6.24
CA ASP A 35 2.30 -0.33 6.60
C ASP A 35 1.74 -0.26 8.02
N CYS A 36 0.46 -0.56 8.14
CA CYS A 36 -0.26 -0.60 9.42
C CYS A 36 -0.80 -2.00 9.71
N ASP A 37 -0.31 -3.03 9.02
CA ASP A 37 -0.65 -4.39 9.41
C ASP A 37 -0.10 -4.67 10.81
N SER A 38 -0.99 -5.06 11.73
CA SER A 38 -0.62 -5.43 13.10
C SER A 38 0.18 -6.72 13.13
N ASN A 39 0.13 -7.52 12.06
CA ASN A 39 0.95 -8.69 11.90
C ASN A 39 2.00 -8.44 10.81
N PRO A 40 3.28 -8.21 11.18
CA PRO A 40 4.32 -7.96 10.20
C PRO A 40 4.63 -9.18 9.32
N ASN A 41 4.16 -10.39 9.68
CA ASN A 41 4.07 -11.60 8.83
C ASN A 41 3.09 -12.62 9.41
#